data_AF-A0A243AQ50-F1
#
_entry.id   AF-A0A243AQ50-F1
#
_cell.length_a   1.000
_cell.length_b   1.000
_cell.length_c   1.000
_cell.angle_alpha   90.00
_cell.angle_beta   90.00
_cell.angle_gamma   90.00
#
_symmetry.space_group_name_H-M   'P 1'
#
loop_
_entity.id
_entity.type
_entity.pdbx_description
1 polymer ?
#
loop_
_entity_poly.entity_id
_entity_poly.type
_entity_poly.pdbx_seq_one_letter_code
_entity_poly.pdbx_strand_id
1 'polypeptide(L)'
;MEKYHGKSTEQIIRKLMPYSVRSSVIMVWVVINFMILTPFLFPPTFTIYLYIILPFLLTANIWGGWVFFCKPNEPRLVHILYNGFMGITFSFGSFIVIQKIAYTFIKIETPLFFIVTFVLYIFTIYKLISIGMKSFLRRLNNEENDNIKISPI
;
A
#
# COMPACT_ATOMS: atom_id res chain seq x y z
N MET A 1 -32.08 -5.28 -10.77
CA MET A 1 -31.08 -4.32 -10.23
C MET A 1 -31.81 -3.25 -9.42
N GLU A 2 -32.33 -3.61 -8.24
CA GLU A 2 -33.37 -2.79 -7.57
C GLU A 2 -33.17 -2.75 -6.04
N LYS A 3 -31.92 -2.66 -5.57
CA LYS A 3 -31.61 -2.79 -4.12
C LYS A 3 -30.97 -1.56 -3.47
N TYR A 4 -30.83 -0.47 -4.22
CA TYR A 4 -30.10 0.74 -3.79
C TYR A 4 -30.88 2.05 -3.94
N HIS A 5 -32.11 2.01 -4.46
CA HIS A 5 -32.97 3.20 -4.50
C HIS A 5 -33.39 3.57 -3.06
N GLY A 6 -32.89 4.71 -2.58
CA GLY A 6 -33.34 5.35 -1.34
C GLY A 6 -32.40 5.28 -0.13
N LYS A 7 -31.19 4.69 -0.25
CA LYS A 7 -30.20 4.73 0.84
C LYS A 7 -29.14 5.79 0.59
N SER A 8 -28.94 6.68 1.57
CA SER A 8 -27.81 7.62 1.60
C SER A 8 -26.50 6.88 1.33
N THR A 9 -25.63 7.46 0.50
CA THR A 9 -24.32 6.93 0.08
C THR A 9 -23.51 6.40 1.26
N GLU A 10 -23.61 7.08 2.40
CA GLU A 10 -23.06 6.67 3.71
C GLU A 10 -23.46 5.24 4.13
N GLN A 11 -24.74 4.88 4.00
CA GLN A 11 -25.25 3.56 4.39
C GLN A 11 -24.82 2.46 3.44
N ILE A 12 -24.71 2.77 2.15
CA ILE A 12 -24.21 1.86 1.12
C ILE A 12 -22.72 1.61 1.36
N ILE A 13 -21.95 2.67 1.61
CA ILE A 13 -20.54 2.62 1.97
C ILE A 13 -20.34 1.79 3.23
N ARG A 14 -21.08 2.04 4.32
CA ARG A 14 -20.98 1.25 5.58
C ARG A 14 -21.26 -0.24 5.39
N LYS A 15 -22.17 -0.60 4.48
CA LYS A 15 -22.53 -2.00 4.22
C LYS A 15 -21.53 -2.71 3.29
N LEU A 16 -20.91 -2.00 2.37
CA LEU A 16 -19.89 -2.53 1.45
C LEU A 16 -18.46 -2.49 2.04
N MET A 17 -18.19 -1.62 3.00
CA MET A 17 -16.89 -1.47 3.66
C MET A 17 -16.32 -2.77 4.26
N PRO A 18 -17.08 -3.57 5.03
CA PRO A 18 -16.56 -4.84 5.55
C PRO A 18 -16.18 -5.82 4.44
N TYR A 19 -16.81 -5.73 3.26
CA TYR A 19 -16.46 -6.56 2.10
C TYR A 19 -15.19 -6.04 1.40
N SER A 20 -15.06 -4.72 1.21
CA SER A 20 -13.85 -4.09 0.64
C SER A 20 -12.60 -4.35 1.48
N VAL A 21 -12.74 -4.29 2.82
CA VAL A 21 -11.66 -4.59 3.76
C VAL A 21 -11.21 -6.04 3.65
N ARG A 22 -12.15 -6.99 3.64
CA ARG A 22 -11.84 -8.41 3.49
C ARG A 22 -11.20 -8.73 2.13
N SER A 23 -11.69 -8.12 1.06
CA SER A 23 -11.10 -8.26 -0.27
C SER A 23 -9.65 -7.76 -0.32
N SER A 24 -9.36 -6.61 0.33
CA SER A 24 -7.99 -6.10 0.44
C SER A 24 -7.07 -7.06 1.20
N VAL A 25 -7.51 -7.60 2.34
CA VAL A 25 -6.72 -8.58 3.11
C VAL A 25 -6.41 -9.84 2.30
N ILE A 26 -7.37 -10.31 1.49
CA ILE A 26 -7.16 -11.47 0.60
C ILE A 26 -6.18 -11.13 -0.52
N MET A 27 -6.30 -9.95 -1.13
CA MET A 27 -5.35 -9.47 -2.15
C MET A 27 -3.93 -9.40 -1.57
N VAL A 28 -3.76 -8.93 -0.34
CA VAL A 28 -2.46 -8.91 0.36
C VAL A 28 -1.91 -10.31 0.56
N TRP A 29 -2.74 -11.22 1.04
CA TRP A 29 -2.35 -12.61 1.27
C TRP A 29 -1.84 -13.28 0.00
N VAL A 30 -2.51 -13.06 -1.13
CA VAL A 30 -2.17 -13.73 -2.38
C VAL A 30 -1.06 -12.96 -3.13
N VAL A 31 -1.21 -11.66 -3.35
CA VAL A 31 -0.34 -10.91 -4.25
C VAL A 31 0.99 -10.59 -3.58
N ILE A 32 0.97 -10.05 -2.37
CA ILE A 32 2.17 -9.51 -1.74
C ILE A 32 3.04 -10.64 -1.20
N ASN A 33 2.47 -11.64 -0.51
CA ASN A 33 3.25 -12.79 -0.08
C ASN A 33 3.80 -13.55 -1.29
N PHE A 34 3.00 -13.83 -2.32
CA PHE A 34 3.49 -14.62 -3.45
C PHE A 34 4.51 -13.85 -4.30
N MET A 35 4.25 -12.60 -4.68
CA MET A 35 5.18 -11.82 -5.50
C MET A 35 6.49 -11.51 -4.77
N ILE A 36 6.44 -11.21 -3.47
CA ILE A 36 7.65 -10.85 -2.72
C ILE A 36 8.40 -12.09 -2.26
N LEU A 37 7.74 -13.17 -1.80
CA LEU A 37 8.42 -14.36 -1.28
C LEU A 37 8.94 -15.29 -2.38
N THR A 38 8.28 -15.36 -3.55
CA THR A 38 8.70 -16.28 -4.64
C THR A 38 10.17 -16.09 -5.04
N PRO A 39 10.67 -14.85 -5.24
CA PRO A 39 12.08 -14.62 -5.50
C PRO A 39 13.03 -15.12 -4.40
N PHE A 40 12.57 -15.30 -3.16
CA PHE A 40 13.39 -15.81 -2.05
C PHE A 40 13.42 -17.34 -1.95
N LEU A 41 12.52 -18.03 -2.65
CA LEU A 41 12.56 -19.50 -2.72
C LEU A 41 13.72 -20.01 -3.60
N PHE A 42 14.33 -19.14 -4.40
CA PHE A 42 15.38 -19.52 -5.36
C PHE A 42 16.54 -18.51 -5.40
N PRO A 43 17.81 -18.93 -5.23
CA PRO A 43 18.21 -20.09 -4.40
C PRO A 43 17.65 -19.93 -2.97
N PRO A 44 17.30 -21.02 -2.27
CA PRO A 44 16.66 -20.99 -0.95
C PRO A 44 17.67 -20.71 0.17
N THR A 45 18.59 -19.77 -0.06
CA THR A 45 19.50 -19.30 0.97
C THR A 45 18.81 -18.19 1.76
N PHE A 46 18.82 -18.32 3.09
CA PHE A 46 18.42 -17.26 4.01
C PHE A 46 19.36 -16.07 3.87
N THR A 47 19.08 -15.25 2.87
CA THR A 47 19.84 -14.05 2.53
C THR A 47 19.44 -12.91 3.46
N ILE A 48 20.38 -11.98 3.67
CA ILE A 48 20.13 -10.76 4.46
C ILE A 48 18.88 -9.99 3.97
N TYR A 49 18.60 -10.06 2.67
CA TYR A 49 17.39 -9.50 2.05
C TYR A 49 16.09 -10.07 2.64
N LEU A 50 16.05 -11.36 2.97
CA LEU A 50 14.85 -11.99 3.55
C LEU A 50 14.60 -11.47 4.97
N TYR A 51 15.66 -11.37 5.78
CA TYR A 51 15.55 -10.83 7.14
C TYR A 51 15.10 -9.37 7.17
N ILE A 52 15.46 -8.59 6.15
CA ILE A 52 15.02 -7.20 6.04
C ILE A 52 13.52 -7.11 5.73
N ILE A 53 12.99 -7.99 4.85
CA ILE A 53 11.59 -7.90 4.41
C ILE A 53 10.60 -8.65 5.31
N LEU A 54 11.07 -9.70 6.00
CA LEU A 54 10.26 -10.54 6.89
C LEU A 54 9.47 -9.75 7.95
N PRO A 55 10.05 -8.79 8.71
CA PRO A 55 9.28 -8.07 9.75
C PRO A 55 8.12 -7.26 9.17
N PHE A 56 8.27 -6.71 7.97
CA PHE A 56 7.20 -5.99 7.29
C PHE A 56 6.07 -6.94 6.86
N LEU A 57 6.43 -8.08 6.28
CA LEU A 57 5.46 -9.11 5.90
C LEU A 57 4.72 -9.69 7.11
N LEU A 58 5.41 -9.96 8.21
CA LEU A 58 4.79 -10.45 9.44
C LEU A 58 3.81 -9.42 10.00
N THR A 59 4.23 -8.15 10.08
CA THR A 59 3.38 -7.05 10.56
C THR A 59 2.13 -6.93 9.67
N ALA A 60 2.29 -6.95 8.34
CA ALA A 60 1.19 -6.90 7.38
C ALA A 60 0.19 -8.06 7.55
N ASN A 61 0.69 -9.28 7.72
CA ASN A 61 -0.14 -10.48 7.86
C ASN A 61 -0.87 -10.52 9.21
N ILE A 62 -0.20 -10.19 10.32
CA ILE A 62 -0.81 -10.12 11.65
C ILE A 62 -1.89 -9.03 11.67
N TRP A 63 -1.58 -7.84 11.14
CA TRP A 63 -2.55 -6.75 11.08
C TRP A 63 -3.72 -7.07 10.15
N GLY A 64 -3.46 -7.69 8.99
CA GLY A 64 -4.51 -8.17 8.09
C GLY A 64 -5.44 -9.17 8.76
N GLY A 65 -4.88 -10.13 9.50
CA GLY A 65 -5.65 -11.08 10.31
C GLY A 65 -6.52 -10.38 11.35
N TRP A 66 -5.93 -9.45 12.12
CA TRP A 66 -6.67 -8.66 13.10
C TRP A 66 -7.85 -7.89 12.48
N VAL A 67 -7.61 -7.21 11.36
CA VAL A 67 -8.65 -6.45 10.63
C VAL A 67 -9.75 -7.38 10.10
N PHE A 68 -9.41 -8.59 9.68
CA PHE A 68 -10.36 -9.57 9.16
C PHE A 68 -11.29 -10.12 10.26
N PHE A 69 -10.74 -10.44 11.44
CA PHE A 69 -11.47 -11.09 12.53
C PHE A 69 -12.15 -10.11 13.49
N CYS A 70 -11.49 -9.03 13.89
CA CYS A 70 -11.92 -8.20 15.02
C CYS A 70 -12.88 -7.06 14.66
N LYS A 71 -13.30 -6.91 13.38
CA LYS A 71 -14.25 -5.89 12.89
C LYS A 71 -14.02 -4.50 13.54
N PRO A 72 -13.07 -3.69 13.02
CA PRO A 72 -12.72 -2.41 13.64
C PRO A 72 -13.93 -1.46 13.74
N ASN A 73 -13.96 -0.65 14.82
CA ASN A 73 -14.99 0.37 15.06
C ASN A 73 -15.06 1.41 13.92
N GLU A 74 -13.90 1.74 13.33
CA GLU A 74 -13.76 2.65 12.20
C GLU A 74 -13.18 1.93 10.96
N PRO A 75 -14.01 1.18 10.23
CA PRO A 75 -13.53 0.34 9.13
C PRO A 75 -12.92 1.15 7.97
N ARG A 76 -13.29 2.42 7.81
CA ARG A 76 -12.79 3.28 6.72
C ARG A 76 -11.36 3.72 6.97
N LEU A 77 -11.09 4.23 8.16
CA LEU A 77 -9.77 4.70 8.56
C LEU A 77 -8.79 3.53 8.57
N VAL A 78 -9.18 2.41 9.17
CA VAL A 78 -8.36 1.19 9.23
C VAL A 78 -8.07 0.65 7.83
N HIS A 79 -9.04 0.69 6.91
CA HIS A 79 -8.81 0.28 5.52
C HIS A 79 -7.79 1.17 4.80
N ILE A 80 -7.90 2.50 4.94
CA ILE A 80 -6.98 3.46 4.32
C ILE A 80 -5.57 3.25 4.87
N LEU A 81 -5.44 3.12 6.19
CA LEU A 81 -4.15 2.97 6.85
C LEU A 81 -3.49 1.62 6.49
N TYR A 82 -4.28 0.54 6.50
CA TYR A 82 -3.82 -0.78 6.08
C TYR A 82 -3.35 -0.76 4.62
N ASN A 83 -4.15 -0.24 3.69
CA ASN A 83 -3.76 -0.14 2.28
C ASN A 83 -2.50 0.70 2.08
N GLY A 84 -2.34 1.79 2.84
CA GLY A 84 -1.13 2.61 2.82
C GLY A 84 0.10 1.82 3.27
N PHE A 85 0.00 1.13 4.41
CA PHE A 85 1.08 0.26 4.92
C PHE A 85 1.44 -0.86 3.94
N MET A 86 0.44 -1.47 3.30
CA MET A 86 0.65 -2.50 2.29
C MET A 86 1.35 -1.96 1.05
N GLY A 87 0.98 -0.75 0.59
CA GLY A 87 1.66 -0.07 -0.51
C GLY A 87 3.14 0.18 -0.20
N ILE A 88 3.46 0.63 1.03
CA ILE A 88 4.84 0.83 1.48
C ILE A 88 5.60 -0.50 1.49
N THR A 89 4.99 -1.55 2.05
CA THR A 89 5.58 -2.89 2.14
C THR A 89 5.86 -3.47 0.76
N PHE A 90 4.93 -3.33 -0.18
CA PHE A 90 5.09 -3.78 -1.55
C PHE A 90 6.16 -3.01 -2.30
N SER A 91 6.19 -1.68 -2.17
CA SER A 91 7.21 -0.82 -2.77
C SER A 91 8.61 -1.19 -2.27
N PHE A 92 8.77 -1.27 -0.95
CA PHE A 92 10.06 -1.60 -0.34
C PHE A 92 10.48 -3.04 -0.63
N GLY A 93 9.56 -3.99 -0.55
CA GLY A 93 9.83 -5.38 -0.88
C GLY A 93 10.24 -5.58 -2.34
N SER A 94 9.59 -4.87 -3.28
CA SER A 94 9.98 -4.90 -4.69
C SER A 94 11.40 -4.38 -4.91
N PHE A 95 11.77 -3.29 -4.21
CA PHE A 95 13.15 -2.78 -4.23
C PHE A 95 14.15 -3.84 -3.74
N ILE A 96 13.88 -4.47 -2.61
CA ILE A 96 14.74 -5.54 -2.05
C ILE A 96 14.85 -6.75 -2.99
N VAL A 97 13.75 -7.16 -3.62
CA VAL A 97 13.74 -8.24 -4.62
C VAL A 97 14.65 -7.92 -5.80
N ILE A 98 14.60 -6.69 -6.33
CA ILE A 98 15.49 -6.26 -7.42
C ILE A 98 16.95 -6.35 -6.99
N GLN A 99 17.29 -5.92 -5.77
CA GLN A 99 18.65 -6.07 -5.25
C GLN A 99 19.06 -7.54 -5.18
N LYS A 100 18.21 -8.40 -4.60
CA LYS A 100 18.49 -9.84 -4.54
C LYS A 100 18.75 -10.42 -5.93
N ILE A 101 17.93 -10.07 -6.92
CA ILE A 101 18.08 -10.56 -8.30
C ILE A 101 19.40 -10.08 -8.90
N ALA A 102 19.71 -8.79 -8.78
CA ALA A 102 20.93 -8.20 -9.32
C ALA A 102 22.21 -8.81 -8.72
N TYR A 103 22.27 -8.94 -7.39
CA TYR A 103 23.45 -9.43 -6.70
C TYR A 103 23.58 -10.96 -6.75
N THR A 104 22.47 -11.71 -6.73
CA THR A 104 22.52 -13.18 -6.68
C THR A 104 22.51 -13.84 -8.06
N PHE A 105 21.67 -13.36 -8.98
CA PHE A 105 21.48 -14.00 -10.28
C PHE A 105 22.31 -13.35 -11.39
N ILE A 106 22.34 -12.01 -11.42
CA ILE A 106 23.13 -11.25 -12.41
C ILE A 106 24.61 -11.16 -11.97
N LYS A 107 24.91 -11.49 -10.71
CA LYS A 107 26.25 -11.47 -10.11
C LYS A 107 26.93 -10.11 -10.24
N ILE A 108 26.16 -9.02 -10.05
CA ILE A 108 26.76 -7.70 -9.92
C ILE A 108 27.51 -7.67 -8.59
N GLU A 109 28.83 -7.50 -8.61
CA GLU A 109 29.64 -7.47 -7.38
C GLU A 109 29.82 -6.06 -6.83
N THR A 110 29.51 -5.03 -7.64
CA THR A 110 29.76 -3.65 -7.25
C THR A 110 28.62 -3.07 -6.39
N PRO A 111 28.94 -2.33 -5.32
CA PRO A 111 27.93 -1.66 -4.49
C PRO A 111 27.28 -0.46 -5.21
N LEU A 112 27.84 -0.02 -6.35
CA LEU A 112 27.34 1.12 -7.12
C LEU A 112 25.89 0.90 -7.59
N PHE A 113 25.54 -0.33 -7.98
CA PHE A 113 24.18 -0.64 -8.41
C PHE A 113 23.17 -0.37 -7.29
N PHE A 114 23.46 -0.82 -6.07
CA PHE A 114 22.63 -0.54 -4.89
C PHE A 114 22.49 0.97 -4.65
N ILE A 115 23.60 1.72 -4.66
CA ILE A 115 23.58 3.16 -4.38
C ILE A 115 22.70 3.91 -5.39
N VAL A 116 22.91 3.65 -6.70
CA VAL A 116 22.15 4.33 -7.77
C VAL A 116 20.67 3.98 -7.67
N THR A 117 20.33 2.70 -7.54
CA THR A 117 18.93 2.26 -7.45
C THR A 117 18.25 2.74 -6.18
N PHE A 118 18.98 2.87 -5.06
CA PHE A 118 18.47 3.41 -3.80
C PHE A 118 18.16 4.90 -3.91
N VAL A 119 19.05 5.69 -4.52
CA VAL A 119 18.81 7.11 -4.77
C VAL A 119 17.59 7.31 -5.68
N LEU A 120 17.49 6.52 -6.76
CA LEU A 120 16.32 6.55 -7.64
C LEU A 120 15.04 6.17 -6.88
N TYR A 121 15.08 5.15 -6.04
CA TYR A 121 13.94 4.73 -5.22
C TYR A 121 13.45 5.84 -4.29
N ILE A 122 14.35 6.50 -3.55
CA ILE A 122 14.02 7.64 -2.68
C ILE A 122 13.42 8.78 -3.51
N PHE A 123 14.04 9.11 -4.65
CA PHE A 123 13.57 10.19 -5.50
C PHE A 123 12.16 9.92 -6.04
N THR A 124 11.88 8.69 -6.47
CA THR A 124 10.55 8.26 -6.92
C THR A 124 9.52 8.37 -5.80
N ILE A 125 9.83 7.91 -4.59
CA ILE A 125 8.94 8.05 -3.43
C ILE A 125 8.66 9.52 -3.14
N TYR A 126 9.70 10.34 -3.06
CA TYR A 126 9.57 11.77 -2.78
C TYR A 126 8.66 12.45 -3.80
N LYS A 127 8.86 12.17 -5.10
CA LYS A 127 8.01 12.70 -6.16
C LYS A 127 6.57 12.23 -6.05
N LEU A 128 6.35 10.95 -5.76
CA LEU A 128 5.01 10.39 -5.59
C LEU A 128 4.26 11.06 -4.43
N ILE A 129 4.93 11.23 -3.28
CA ILE A 129 4.37 11.91 -2.10
C ILE A 129 4.09 13.38 -2.41
N SER A 130 5.02 14.08 -3.07
CA SER A 130 4.87 15.49 -3.45
C SER A 130 3.66 15.71 -4.37
N ILE A 131 3.47 14.84 -5.37
CA ILE A 131 2.32 14.88 -6.28
C ILE A 131 1.03 14.60 -5.49
N GLY A 132 1.04 13.57 -4.64
CA GLY A 132 -0.09 13.24 -3.77
C GLY A 132 -0.51 14.42 -2.90
N MET A 133 0.44 15.03 -2.21
CA MET A 133 0.20 16.19 -1.34
C MET A 133 -0.30 17.41 -2.12
N LYS A 134 0.30 17.71 -3.28
CA LYS A 134 -0.17 18.80 -4.15
C LYS A 134 -1.60 18.58 -4.64
N SER A 135 -1.94 17.34 -4.99
CA SER A 135 -3.29 16.97 -5.43
C SER A 135 -4.31 17.11 -4.29
N PHE A 136 -3.92 16.73 -3.07
CA PHE A 136 -4.74 16.85 -1.88
C PHE A 136 -5.00 18.31 -1.49
N LEU A 137 -3.93 19.12 -1.43
CA LEU A 137 -4.04 20.56 -1.17
C LEU A 137 -4.91 21.27 -2.20
N ARG A 138 -4.79 20.91 -3.49
CA ARG A 138 -5.66 21.46 -4.54
C ARG A 138 -7.14 21.12 -4.34
N ARG A 139 -7.46 19.91 -3.85
CA ARG A 139 -8.86 19.52 -3.56
C ARG A 139 -9.43 20.33 -2.40
N LEU A 140 -8.66 20.48 -1.32
CA LEU A 140 -9.07 21.31 -0.17
C LEU A 140 -9.35 22.76 -0.60
N ASN A 141 -8.45 23.35 -1.38
CA ASN A 141 -8.56 24.74 -1.81
C ASN A 141 -9.73 24.98 -2.81
N ASN A 142 -10.08 23.96 -3.59
CA ASN A 142 -11.24 24.02 -4.49
C ASN A 142 -12.56 23.87 -3.72
N GLU A 143 -12.63 23.01 -2.71
CA GLU A 143 -13.80 22.90 -1.83
C GLU A 143 -14.04 24.20 -1.05
N GLU A 144 -12.98 24.88 -0.60
CA GLU A 144 -13.09 26.19 0.04
C GLU A 144 -13.66 27.27 -0.91
N ASN A 145 -13.21 27.32 -2.17
CA ASN A 145 -13.72 28.27 -3.15
C ASN A 145 -15.18 28.04 -3.58
N ASP A 146 -15.62 26.78 -3.69
CA ASP A 146 -17.03 26.48 -3.99
C ASP A 146 -17.95 26.83 -2.81
N ASN A 147 -17.47 26.77 -1.57
CA ASN A 147 -18.20 27.20 -0.37
C ASN A 147 -18.30 28.75 -0.22
N ILE A 148 -17.48 29.52 -0.95
CA ILE A 148 -17.50 31.01 -0.94
C ILE A 148 -18.39 31.58 -2.06
N LYS A 149 -19.21 30.77 -2.75
CA LYS A 149 -20.31 31.29 -3.57
C LYS A 149 -21.48 31.74 -2.69
N ILE A 150 -21.33 32.91 -2.07
CA ILE A 150 -22.44 33.65 -1.47
C ILE A 150 -23.40 34.01 -2.60
N SER A 151 -24.66 33.56 -2.49
CA SER A 151 -25.74 33.91 -3.39
C SER A 151 -25.84 35.43 -3.49
N PRO A 152 -25.88 36.02 -4.70
CA PRO A 152 -26.28 37.42 -4.82
C PRO A 152 -27.74 37.50 -4.38
N ILE A 153 -28.01 38.41 -3.45
CA ILE A 153 -29.35 38.86 -3.05
C ILE A 153 -29.95 39.65 -4.22
#